data_AF-A0A5B6W1V2-F1
#
_entry.id   AF-A0A5B6W1V2-F1
#
_cell.length_a   1.000
_cell.length_b   1.000
_cell.length_c   1.000
_cell.angle_alpha   90.00
_cell.angle_beta   90.00
_cell.angle_gamma   90.00
#
_symmetry.space_group_name_H-M   'P 1'
#
loop_
_entity.id
_entity.type
_entity.pdbx_description
1 polymer ?
#
loop_
_entity_poly.entity_id
_entity_poly.type
_entity_poly.pdbx_seq_one_letter_code
_entity_poly.pdbx_strand_id
1 'polypeptide(L)'
;MAIRTCFSALLLLLLPLEFIAVMGVTPPLPLPECKPIVAVDRDLVQFALNLEFLEAEFFLCGALGIGLDDLPPSLALGGLPPVGGRKVNLDPIIRRIIEEFAYHEIGHLRAIRVCRRSPKASTQYKCRHFCRIF
;
A
#
# COMPACT_ATOMS: atom_id res chain seq x y z
N MET A 1 -1.84 -10.42 -68.48
CA MET A 1 -3.06 -10.82 -67.76
C MET A 1 -2.77 -11.40 -66.37
N ALA A 2 -1.70 -12.19 -66.20
CA ALA A 2 -1.32 -12.82 -64.92
C ALA A 2 -0.91 -11.87 -63.77
N ILE A 3 -0.26 -10.73 -64.04
CA ILE A 3 0.17 -9.79 -62.98
C ILE A 3 -1.00 -9.12 -62.24
N ARG A 4 -2.09 -8.82 -62.96
CA ARG A 4 -3.29 -8.19 -62.38
C ARG A 4 -4.07 -9.15 -61.49
N THR A 5 -4.12 -10.43 -61.87
CA THR A 5 -4.77 -11.48 -61.06
C THR A 5 -3.96 -11.81 -59.80
N CYS A 6 -2.62 -11.80 -59.87
CA CYS A 6 -1.77 -11.99 -58.69
C CYS A 6 -1.89 -10.83 -57.70
N PHE A 7 -1.95 -9.58 -58.18
CA PHE A 7 -2.09 -8.41 -57.32
C PHE A 7 -3.46 -8.38 -56.63
N SER A 8 -4.52 -8.75 -57.36
CA SER A 8 -5.87 -8.87 -56.79
C SER A 8 -5.97 -9.99 -55.76
N ALA A 9 -5.32 -11.14 -56.01
CA ALA A 9 -5.30 -12.25 -55.06
C ALA A 9 -4.52 -11.89 -53.78
N LEU A 10 -3.41 -11.15 -53.90
CA LEU A 10 -2.63 -10.66 -52.77
C LEU A 10 -3.42 -9.64 -51.93
N LEU A 11 -4.12 -8.71 -52.59
CA LEU A 11 -4.95 -7.70 -51.91
C LEU A 11 -6.14 -8.33 -51.17
N LEU A 12 -6.76 -9.36 -51.74
CA LEU A 12 -7.85 -10.12 -51.11
C LEU A 12 -7.39 -10.96 -49.91
N LEU A 13 -6.09 -11.25 -49.80
CA LEU A 13 -5.51 -12.04 -48.71
C LEU A 13 -4.98 -11.16 -47.57
N LEU A 14 -4.54 -9.92 -47.87
CA LEU A 14 -4.04 -8.96 -46.88
C LEU A 14 -5.18 -8.25 -46.11
N LEU A 15 -6.30 -7.96 -46.78
CA LEU A 15 -7.48 -7.32 -46.17
C LEU A 15 -8.08 -8.09 -44.97
N PRO A 16 -8.30 -9.42 -45.03
CA PRO A 16 -8.79 -10.18 -43.88
C PRO A 16 -7.72 -10.39 -42.80
N LEU A 17 -6.43 -10.37 -43.14
CA LEU A 17 -5.33 -10.53 -42.18
C LEU A 17 -5.20 -9.29 -41.26
N GLU A 18 -5.31 -8.10 -41.84
CA GLU A 18 -5.41 -6.83 -41.10
C GLU A 18 -6.67 -6.81 -40.21
N PHE A 19 -7.79 -7.34 -40.71
CA PHE A 19 -9.05 -7.39 -39.97
C PHE A 19 -8.98 -8.32 -38.74
N ILE A 20 -8.30 -9.47 -38.85
CA ILE A 20 -8.08 -10.38 -37.71
C ILE A 20 -7.16 -9.75 -36.66
N ALA A 21 -6.14 -9.00 -37.09
CA ALA A 21 -5.24 -8.28 -36.19
C ALA A 21 -5.96 -7.13 -35.45
N VAL A 22 -6.84 -6.40 -36.14
CA VAL A 22 -7.64 -5.29 -35.56
C VAL A 22 -8.76 -5.80 -34.64
N MET A 23 -9.39 -6.93 -34.95
CA MET A 23 -10.49 -7.49 -34.15
C MET A 23 -10.03 -8.18 -32.86
N GLY A 24 -8.73 -8.19 -32.56
CA GLY A 24 -8.22 -8.56 -31.24
C GLY A 24 -8.72 -9.92 -30.77
N VAL A 25 -8.83 -10.90 -31.67
CA VAL A 25 -9.21 -12.29 -31.33
C VAL A 25 -7.99 -13.00 -30.72
N THR A 26 -7.37 -12.37 -29.72
CA THR A 26 -6.67 -13.12 -28.70
C THR A 26 -7.77 -13.75 -27.85
N PRO A 27 -7.80 -15.08 -27.63
CA PRO A 27 -8.63 -15.64 -26.56
C PRO A 27 -8.32 -14.84 -25.30
N PRO A 28 -9.32 -14.41 -24.51
CA PRO A 28 -9.03 -13.71 -23.27
C PRO A 28 -8.07 -14.59 -22.49
N LEU A 29 -6.86 -14.07 -22.24
CA LEU A 29 -5.93 -14.71 -21.33
C LEU A 29 -6.74 -15.05 -20.08
N PRO A 30 -6.67 -16.27 -19.53
CA PRO A 30 -7.35 -16.57 -18.28
C PRO A 30 -6.86 -15.54 -17.28
N LEU A 31 -7.73 -14.57 -16.96
CA LEU A 31 -7.43 -13.58 -15.94
C LEU A 31 -7.12 -14.40 -14.68
N PRO A 32 -6.01 -14.10 -13.97
CA PRO A 32 -5.74 -14.78 -12.73
C PRO A 32 -6.98 -14.65 -11.86
N GLU A 33 -7.62 -15.79 -11.60
CA GLU A 33 -8.85 -15.88 -10.84
C GLU A 33 -8.59 -15.19 -9.50
N CYS A 34 -9.28 -14.07 -9.23
CA CYS A 34 -9.13 -13.33 -7.99
C CYS A 34 -9.69 -14.19 -6.84
N LYS A 35 -8.82 -15.03 -6.28
CA LYS A 35 -9.13 -15.85 -5.11
C LYS A 35 -8.99 -14.99 -3.84
N PRO A 36 -9.85 -15.21 -2.82
CA PRO A 36 -9.69 -14.54 -1.54
C PRO A 36 -8.30 -14.80 -0.97
N ILE A 37 -7.60 -13.73 -0.60
CA ILE A 37 -6.34 -13.84 0.13
C ILE A 37 -6.68 -14.17 1.58
N VAL A 38 -6.31 -15.36 2.03
CA VAL A 38 -6.39 -15.72 3.44
C VAL A 38 -5.17 -15.16 4.14
N ALA A 39 -5.33 -14.01 4.79
CA ALA A 39 -4.25 -13.37 5.57
C ALA A 39 -3.91 -14.24 6.78
N VAL A 40 -2.61 -14.49 6.99
CA VAL A 40 -2.13 -15.10 8.24
C VAL A 40 -1.77 -14.03 9.25
N ASP A 41 -1.58 -14.40 10.52
CA ASP A 41 -1.23 -13.46 11.62
C ASP A 41 -0.08 -12.52 11.25
N ARG A 42 0.93 -13.01 10.51
CA ARG A 42 2.04 -12.17 10.03
C ARG A 42 1.58 -11.03 9.12
N ASP A 43 0.67 -11.33 8.19
CA ASP A 43 0.19 -10.35 7.21
C ASP A 43 -0.68 -9.31 7.89
N LEU A 44 -1.55 -9.74 8.82
CA LEU A 44 -2.37 -8.86 9.64
C LEU A 44 -1.51 -7.91 10.48
N VAL A 45 -0.48 -8.43 11.15
CA VAL A 45 0.46 -7.61 11.95
C VAL A 45 1.23 -6.63 11.06
N GLN A 46 1.65 -7.05 9.87
CA GLN A 46 2.36 -6.17 8.95
C GLN A 46 1.45 -5.07 8.38
N PHE A 47 0.20 -5.40 8.07
CA PHE A 47 -0.81 -4.44 7.64
C PHE A 47 -1.10 -3.42 8.74
N ALA A 48 -1.37 -3.88 9.97
CA ALA A 48 -1.57 -3.01 11.12
C ALA A 48 -0.35 -2.10 11.35
N LEU A 49 0.87 -2.65 11.33
CA LEU A 49 2.08 -1.85 11.45
C LEU A 49 2.19 -0.75 10.39
N ASN A 50 1.85 -1.05 9.13
CA ASN A 50 1.86 -0.04 8.06
C ASN A 50 0.78 1.04 8.27
N LEU A 51 -0.38 0.66 8.82
CA LEU A 51 -1.45 1.60 9.16
C LEU A 51 -1.01 2.56 10.27
N GLU A 52 -0.38 2.05 11.33
CA GLU A 52 0.17 2.87 12.42
C GLU A 52 1.23 3.85 11.91
N PHE A 53 2.08 3.44 10.96
CA PHE A 53 3.03 4.35 10.31
C PHE A 53 2.31 5.45 9.53
N LEU A 54 1.28 5.10 8.76
CA LEU A 54 0.49 6.06 8.00
C LEU A 54 -0.20 7.07 8.92
N GLU A 55 -0.85 6.60 9.98
CA GLU A 55 -1.59 7.46 10.90
C GLU A 55 -0.65 8.37 11.71
N ALA A 56 0.47 7.83 12.22
CA ALA A 56 1.46 8.64 12.92
C ALA A 56 2.02 9.76 12.02
N GLU A 57 2.40 9.44 10.78
CA GLU A 57 2.87 10.44 9.81
C GLU A 57 1.78 11.46 9.46
N PHE A 58 0.55 10.99 9.23
CA PHE A 58 -0.59 11.84 8.88
C PHE A 58 -0.88 12.87 9.99
N PHE A 59 -0.95 12.42 11.24
CA PHE A 59 -1.23 13.28 12.38
C PHE A 59 -0.05 14.21 12.72
N LEU A 60 1.20 13.73 12.67
CA LEU A 60 2.39 14.56 12.88
C LEU A 60 2.49 15.66 11.81
N CYS A 61 2.35 15.30 10.54
CA CYS A 61 2.36 16.25 9.44
C CYS A 61 1.25 17.27 9.62
N GLY A 62 0.03 16.82 9.94
CA GLY A 62 -1.13 17.69 10.10
C GLY A 62 -1.01 18.68 11.26
N ALA A 63 -0.60 18.23 12.45
CA ALA A 63 -0.54 19.06 13.65
C ALA A 63 0.72 19.92 13.75
N LEU A 64 1.87 19.37 13.37
CA LEU A 64 3.18 19.96 13.64
C LEU A 64 3.93 20.35 12.36
N GLY A 65 3.68 19.65 11.24
CA GLY A 65 4.40 19.85 9.99
C GLY A 65 5.73 19.11 9.92
N ILE A 66 5.89 18.07 10.74
CA ILE A 66 7.07 17.21 10.83
C ILE A 66 6.67 15.76 10.55
N GLY A 67 7.63 14.90 10.25
CA GLY A 67 7.42 13.45 10.08
C GLY A 67 8.09 12.62 11.16
N LEU A 68 8.01 11.28 11.05
CA LEU A 68 8.68 10.38 11.99
C LEU A 68 10.21 10.48 11.93
N ASP A 69 10.76 10.95 10.81
CA ASP A 69 12.19 11.18 10.63
C ASP A 69 12.72 12.36 11.46
N ASP A 70 11.85 13.29 11.85
CA ASP A 70 12.18 14.41 12.74
C ASP A 70 12.18 13.98 14.22
N LEU A 71 11.68 12.78 14.51
CA LEU A 71 11.72 12.14 15.82
C LEU A 71 12.96 11.24 15.95
N PRO A 72 13.25 10.66 17.14
CA PRO A 72 14.46 9.89 17.34
C PRO A 72 14.66 8.81 16.25
N PRO A 73 15.85 8.70 15.63
CA PRO A 73 16.12 8.04 14.34
C PRO A 73 15.88 6.52 14.30
N SER A 74 15.37 5.94 15.39
CA SER A 74 15.00 4.53 15.46
C SER A 74 13.55 4.27 15.08
N LEU A 75 12.67 5.27 14.99
CA LEU A 75 11.23 5.06 14.89
C LEU A 75 10.76 4.83 13.43
N ALA A 76 11.28 5.60 12.47
CA ALA A 76 10.96 5.48 11.04
C ALA A 76 11.55 4.22 10.37
N LEU A 77 12.42 3.47 11.07
CA LEU A 77 13.03 2.22 10.61
C LEU A 77 13.76 2.31 9.25
N GLY A 78 14.13 3.51 8.80
CA GLY A 78 14.76 3.73 7.50
C GLY A 78 13.80 3.59 6.32
N GLY A 79 12.49 3.71 6.54
CA GLY A 79 11.50 3.88 5.48
C GLY A 79 11.72 5.19 4.71
N LEU A 80 11.16 5.27 3.50
CA LEU A 80 11.16 6.55 2.79
C LEU A 80 10.19 7.51 3.49
N PRO A 81 10.55 8.79 3.67
CA PRO A 81 9.64 9.78 4.22
C PRO A 81 8.38 9.90 3.34
N PRO A 82 7.21 10.13 3.96
CA PRO A 82 5.98 10.36 3.22
C PRO A 82 6.09 11.61 2.35
N VAL A 83 5.53 11.54 1.15
CA VAL A 83 5.53 12.67 0.19
C VAL A 83 4.20 13.41 0.28
N GLY A 84 4.26 14.74 0.31
CA GLY A 84 3.07 15.61 0.23
C GLY A 84 2.43 15.99 1.57
N GLY A 85 2.98 15.52 2.70
CA GLY A 85 2.57 15.96 4.03
C GLY A 85 2.79 17.46 4.24
N ARG A 86 1.82 18.14 4.87
CA ARG A 86 1.91 19.57 5.22
C ARG A 86 1.14 19.85 6.50
N LYS A 87 1.67 20.78 7.29
CA LYS A 87 0.97 21.38 8.43
C LYS A 87 -0.36 21.99 8.02
N VAL A 88 -1.43 21.64 8.73
CA VAL A 88 -2.77 22.16 8.49
C VAL A 88 -3.02 23.37 9.41
N ASN A 89 -3.78 24.34 8.91
CA ASN A 89 -4.23 25.48 9.72
C ASN A 89 -5.41 25.06 10.60
N LEU A 90 -5.12 24.45 11.74
CA LEU A 90 -6.11 23.96 12.71
C LEU A 90 -6.29 24.94 13.86
N ASP A 91 -7.51 24.99 14.40
CA ASP A 91 -7.77 25.64 15.69
C ASP A 91 -6.83 25.09 16.79
N PRO A 92 -6.36 25.90 17.76
CA PRO A 92 -5.41 25.44 18.77
C PRO A 92 -5.85 24.21 19.57
N ILE A 93 -7.16 24.02 19.82
CA ILE A 93 -7.69 22.84 20.52
C ILE A 93 -7.61 21.62 19.61
N ILE A 94 -8.09 21.75 18.39
CA ILE A 94 -8.06 20.65 17.41
C ILE A 94 -6.62 20.23 17.11
N ARG A 95 -5.72 21.19 16.92
CA ARG A 95 -4.30 20.92 16.71
C ARG A 95 -3.70 20.07 17.83
N ARG A 96 -4.02 20.37 19.10
CA ARG A 96 -3.55 19.57 20.24
C ARG A 96 -4.15 18.17 20.22
N ILE A 97 -5.44 18.02 19.93
CA ILE A 97 -6.06 16.68 19.84
C ILE A 97 -5.39 15.82 18.76
N ILE A 98 -5.13 16.41 17.58
CA ILE A 98 -4.43 15.71 16.49
C ILE A 98 -2.98 15.40 16.88
N GLU A 99 -2.31 16.30 17.61
CA GLU A 99 -0.97 16.04 18.16
C GLU A 99 -0.98 14.87 19.16
N GLU A 100 -1.98 14.75 20.04
CA GLU A 100 -2.11 13.60 20.94
C GLU A 100 -2.37 12.29 20.19
N PHE A 101 -3.16 12.32 19.11
CA PHE A 101 -3.33 11.14 18.24
C PHE A 101 -2.01 10.68 17.63
N ALA A 102 -1.19 11.61 17.12
CA ALA A 102 0.15 11.28 16.66
C ALA A 102 0.98 10.55 17.74
N TYR A 103 0.94 11.02 19.00
CA TYR A 103 1.67 10.38 20.09
C TYR A 103 1.10 9.00 20.47
N HIS A 104 -0.20 8.77 20.34
CA HIS A 104 -0.80 7.45 20.51
C HIS A 104 -0.28 6.45 19.47
N GLU A 105 -0.27 6.81 18.19
CA GLU A 105 0.20 5.91 17.13
C GLU A 105 1.71 5.65 17.22
N ILE A 106 2.51 6.64 17.65
CA ILE A 106 3.92 6.43 18.01
C ILE A 106 4.04 5.40 19.16
N GLY A 107 3.13 5.43 20.12
CA GLY A 107 3.02 4.45 21.19
C GLY A 107 2.76 3.03 20.66
N HIS A 108 1.84 2.89 19.70
CA HIS A 108 1.54 1.62 19.03
C HIS A 108 2.75 1.08 18.26
N LEU A 109 3.44 1.93 17.48
CA LEU A 109 4.68 1.55 16.78
C LEU A 109 5.74 0.98 17.74
N ARG A 110 5.91 1.61 18.91
CA ARG A 110 6.83 1.13 19.96
C ARG A 110 6.36 -0.20 20.55
N ALA A 111 5.07 -0.36 20.79
CA ALA A 111 4.50 -1.59 21.32
C ALA A 111 4.71 -2.77 20.35
N ILE A 112 4.38 -2.60 19.06
CA ILE A 112 4.58 -3.64 18.03
C ILE A 112 6.06 -4.00 17.89
N ARG A 113 6.98 -3.04 17.99
CA ARG A 113 8.42 -3.32 17.97
C ARG A 113 8.87 -4.21 19.14
N VAL A 114 8.39 -3.92 20.36
CA VAL A 114 8.65 -4.76 21.53
C VAL A 114 8.08 -6.17 21.31
N CYS A 115 6.89 -6.27 20.74
CA CYS A 115 6.25 -7.53 20.39
C CYS A 115 7.12 -8.39 19.46
N ARG A 116 7.62 -7.82 18.37
CA ARG A 116 8.46 -8.54 17.40
C ARG A 116 9.80 -9.01 17.96
N ARG A 117 10.34 -8.30 18.94
CA ARG A 117 11.67 -8.60 19.53
C ARG A 117 11.62 -9.48 20.77
N SER A 118 10.44 -9.69 21.37
CA SER A 118 10.36 -10.37 22.66
C SER A 118 10.38 -11.91 22.52
N PRO A 119 11.31 -12.61 23.19
CA PRO A 119 11.28 -14.07 23.29
C PRO A 119 10.31 -14.57 24.37
N LYS A 120 9.71 -13.66 25.17
CA LYS A 120 8.85 -14.03 26.30
C LYS A 120 7.42 -14.30 25.83
N ALA A 121 6.91 -15.51 26.12
CA ALA A 121 5.57 -15.94 25.74
C ALA A 121 4.45 -15.02 26.29
N SER A 122 4.61 -14.46 27.49
CA SER A 122 3.64 -13.53 28.10
C SER A 122 3.53 -12.21 27.33
N THR A 123 4.65 -11.68 26.83
CA THR A 123 4.67 -10.49 25.97
C THR A 123 4.00 -10.80 24.65
N GLN A 124 4.34 -11.93 24.00
CA GLN A 124 3.68 -12.35 22.76
C GLN A 124 2.17 -12.54 22.90
N TYR A 125 1.68 -12.99 24.06
CA TYR A 125 0.25 -13.13 24.30
C TYR A 125 -0.49 -11.79 24.34
N LYS A 126 0.09 -10.78 25.00
CA LYS A 126 -0.44 -9.40 24.98
C LYS A 126 -0.45 -8.81 23.57
N CYS A 127 0.60 -9.10 22.80
CA CYS A 127 0.72 -8.66 21.41
C CYS A 127 -0.35 -9.26 20.49
N ARG A 128 -0.66 -10.56 20.66
CA ARG A 128 -1.75 -11.20 19.93
C ARG A 128 -3.12 -10.57 20.20
N HIS A 129 -3.33 -10.03 21.40
CA HIS A 129 -4.59 -9.36 21.72
C HIS A 129 -4.64 -7.95 21.12
N PHE A 130 -3.55 -7.20 21.19
CA PHE A 130 -3.43 -5.89 20.52
C PHE A 130 -3.69 -6.01 19.01
N CYS A 131 -3.10 -7.00 18.35
CA CYS A 131 -3.29 -7.22 16.90
C CYS A 131 -4.66 -7.78 16.51
N ARG A 132 -5.54 -8.09 17.47
CA ARG A 132 -6.94 -8.48 17.20
C ARG A 132 -7.93 -7.31 17.29
N ILE A 133 -7.47 -6.16 17.79
CA ILE A 133 -8.30 -4.95 17.91
C ILE A 133 -8.35 -4.20 16.57
N PHE A 134 -7.38 -4.45 15.70
CA PHE A 134 -7.30 -4.02 14.31
C PHE A 134 -7.70 -5.16 13.37
#